data_AF-A0A9X4QT85-F1
#
_entry.id   AF-A0A9X4QT85-F1
#
_cell.length_a   1.000
_cell.length_b   1.000
_cell.length_c   1.000
_cell.angle_alpha   90.00
_cell.angle_beta   90.00
_cell.angle_gamma   90.00
#
_symmetry.space_group_name_H-M   'P 1'
#
loop_
_entity.id
_entity.type
_entity.pdbx_description
1 polymer ?
#
loop_
_entity_poly.entity_id
_entity_poly.type
_entity_poly.pdbx_seq_one_letter_code
_entity_poly.pdbx_strand_id
1 'polypeptide(L)'
;MFARSARDDVYDNHFFFAEQKELRFSPCRLQVSYEERPEGMLVAIETDTFARFVKLECPIDHTMFSDNYFNLLPGERRTVLATNRKGAAFAPGDISVGALNAPKNRT
;
A
#
# COMPACT_ATOMS: atom_id res chain seq x y z
N MET A 1 -17.90 -8.69 2.98
CA MET A 1 -17.42 -9.67 3.98
C MET A 1 -15.91 -9.71 3.89
N PHE A 2 -15.19 -9.66 5.01
CA PHE A 2 -13.74 -9.89 5.02
C PHE A 2 -13.49 -11.27 5.63
N ALA A 3 -12.62 -12.04 4.98
CA ALA A 3 -12.17 -13.33 5.48
C ALA A 3 -10.67 -13.21 5.74
N ARG A 4 -10.31 -13.25 7.03
CA ARG A 4 -8.93 -13.29 7.50
C ARG A 4 -8.59 -14.69 7.97
N SER A 5 -7.47 -15.20 7.51
CA SER A 5 -6.92 -16.46 8.02
C SER A 5 -6.36 -16.24 9.42
N ALA A 6 -6.47 -17.26 10.28
CA ALA A 6 -5.76 -17.27 11.56
C ALA A 6 -4.25 -17.55 11.40
N ARG A 7 -3.81 -17.87 10.18
CA ARG A 7 -2.41 -18.07 9.82
C ARG A 7 -1.88 -16.86 9.07
N ASP A 8 -0.68 -16.42 9.43
CA ASP A 8 -0.04 -15.25 8.84
C ASP A 8 0.52 -15.48 7.43
N ASP A 9 0.57 -16.74 6.97
CA ASP A 9 1.06 -17.13 5.64
C ASP A 9 -0.02 -17.22 4.56
N VAL A 10 -1.24 -16.75 4.87
CA VAL A 10 -2.38 -16.77 3.96
C VAL A 10 -2.89 -15.35 3.74
N TYR A 11 -3.08 -14.98 2.48
CA TYR A 11 -3.56 -13.67 2.09
C TYR A 11 -4.99 -13.39 2.56
N ASP A 12 -5.22 -12.18 3.05
CA ASP A 12 -6.55 -11.69 3.40
C ASP A 12 -7.38 -11.43 2.15
N ASN A 13 -8.62 -11.91 2.16
CA ASN A 13 -9.54 -11.74 1.04
C ASN A 13 -10.73 -10.85 1.42
N HIS A 14 -10.99 -9.86 0.57
CA HIS A 14 -12.12 -8.95 0.70
C HIS A 14 -13.17 -9.28 -0.35
N PHE A 15 -14.32 -9.76 0.09
CA PHE A 15 -15.47 -10.01 -0.77
C PHE A 15 -16.44 -8.83 -0.73
N PHE A 16 -16.73 -8.26 -1.90
CA PHE A 16 -17.65 -7.16 -2.08
C PHE A 16 -18.96 -7.64 -2.72
N PHE A 17 -20.08 -7.05 -2.30
CA PHE A 17 -21.43 -7.46 -2.72
C PHE A 17 -21.96 -6.71 -3.95
N ALA A 18 -21.10 -5.99 -4.66
CA ALA A 18 -21.44 -5.26 -5.88
C ALA A 18 -20.27 -5.30 -6.87
N GLU A 19 -20.54 -5.04 -8.14
CA GLU A 19 -19.49 -4.96 -9.16
C GLU A 19 -18.52 -3.80 -8.89
N GLN A 20 -17.29 -3.93 -9.40
CA GLN A 20 -16.21 -2.95 -9.18
C GLN A 20 -16.64 -1.50 -9.41
N LYS A 21 -17.37 -1.26 -10.51
CA LYS A 21 -17.83 0.06 -10.97
C LYS A 21 -18.96 0.64 -10.10
N GLU A 22 -19.63 -0.20 -9.34
CA GLU A 22 -20.78 0.16 -8.50
C GLU A 22 -20.37 0.40 -7.04
N LEU A 23 -19.19 -0.07 -6.64
CA LEU A 23 -18.68 0.16 -5.31
C LEU A 23 -18.46 1.66 -5.06
N ARG A 24 -18.85 2.11 -3.87
CA ARG A 24 -18.72 3.49 -3.38
C ARG A 24 -17.97 3.45 -2.06
N PHE A 25 -16.69 3.77 -2.10
CA PHE A 25 -15.86 3.86 -0.90
C PHE A 25 -15.82 5.31 -0.42
N SER A 26 -15.83 5.49 0.90
CA SER A 26 -15.46 6.79 1.49
C SER A 26 -14.05 7.18 1.05
N PRO A 27 -13.76 8.46 0.80
CA PRO A 27 -12.40 8.89 0.55
C PRO A 27 -11.49 8.53 1.73
N CYS A 28 -10.32 7.95 1.46
CA CYS A 28 -9.35 7.59 2.49
C CYS A 28 -8.18 8.56 2.54
N ARG A 29 -7.67 8.83 3.74
CA ARG A 29 -6.39 9.50 3.96
C ARG A 29 -5.37 8.46 4.39
N LEU A 30 -4.26 8.41 3.66
CA LEU A 30 -3.12 7.56 4.00
C LEU A 30 -2.15 8.36 4.87
N GLN A 31 -1.67 7.73 5.94
CA GLN A 31 -0.52 8.20 6.71
C GLN A 31 0.66 7.31 6.34
N VAL A 32 1.77 7.93 5.91
CA VAL A 32 2.93 7.21 5.38
C VAL A 32 4.18 7.70 6.07
N SER A 33 5.02 6.75 6.49
CA SER A 33 6.34 7.01 7.05
C SER A 33 7.39 6.14 6.37
N TYR A 34 8.59 6.68 6.26
CA TYR A 34 9.71 6.05 5.55
C TYR A 34 10.86 5.87 6.54
N GLU A 35 11.50 4.71 6.50
CA GLU A 35 12.67 4.40 7.28
C GLU A 35 13.70 3.72 6.39
N GLU A 36 14.90 4.31 6.29
CA GLU A 36 16.01 3.73 5.56
C GLU A 36 16.64 2.58 6.34
N ARG A 37 16.98 1.50 5.63
CA ARG A 37 17.62 0.30 6.15
C ARG A 37 18.74 -0.16 5.20
N PRO A 38 19.73 -0.94 5.69
CA PRO A 38 20.77 -1.50 4.83
C PRO A 38 20.23 -2.29 3.62
N GLU A 39 19.09 -2.96 3.78
CA GLU A 39 18.43 -3.77 2.75
C GLU A 39 17.54 -2.97 1.78
N GLY A 40 17.22 -1.71 2.09
CA GLY A 40 16.30 -0.89 1.29
C GLY A 40 15.53 0.14 2.12
N MET A 41 14.28 0.41 1.76
CA MET A 41 13.43 1.37 2.46
C MET A 41 12.16 0.70 2.99
N LEU A 42 11.91 0.82 4.29
CA LEU A 42 10.65 0.43 4.90
C LEU A 42 9.64 1.56 4.75
N VAL A 43 8.49 1.23 4.16
CA VAL A 43 7.36 2.14 3.97
C VAL A 43 6.22 1.65 4.85
N ALA A 44 5.93 2.36 5.95
CA ALA A 44 4.83 2.03 6.83
C ALA A 44 3.60 2.90 6.50
N ILE A 45 2.47 2.24 6.27
CA ILE A 45 1.23 2.82 5.76
C ILE A 45 0.09 2.49 6.70
N GLU A 46 -0.68 3.52 7.06
CA GLU A 46 -1.90 3.45 7.85
C GLU A 46 -3.01 4.25 7.16
N THR A 47 -4.26 4.02 7.55
CA THR A 47 -5.40 4.74 6.98
C THR A 47 -6.51 5.00 7.99
N ASP A 48 -7.25 6.09 7.78
CA ASP A 48 -8.39 6.50 8.60
C ASP A 48 -9.69 5.75 8.26
N THR A 49 -9.84 5.31 7.01
CA THR A 49 -10.99 4.58 6.48
C THR A 49 -10.50 3.44 5.59
N PHE A 50 -11.38 2.57 5.10
CA PHE A 50 -10.95 1.48 4.22
C PHE A 50 -10.22 2.02 2.97
N ALA A 51 -8.95 1.65 2.78
CA ALA A 51 -8.18 2.04 1.61
C ALA A 51 -8.09 0.87 0.63
N ARG A 52 -8.56 1.09 -0.60
CA ARG A 52 -8.66 0.06 -1.62
C ARG A 52 -7.52 0.13 -2.63
N PHE A 53 -6.91 -1.01 -2.93
CA PHE A 53 -5.78 -1.10 -3.86
C PHE A 53 -4.70 -0.06 -3.54
N VAL A 54 -4.24 -0.07 -2.28
CA VAL A 54 -3.06 0.67 -1.87
C VAL A 54 -1.91 0.25 -2.77
N LYS A 55 -1.34 1.23 -3.47
CA LYS A 55 -0.25 1.03 -4.42
C LYS A 55 0.96 1.86 -4.02
N LEU A 56 2.12 1.27 -4.20
CA LEU A 56 3.42 1.92 -4.14
C LEU A 56 3.98 2.03 -5.55
N GLU A 57 4.45 3.22 -5.91
CA GLU A 57 5.03 3.52 -7.21
C GLU A 57 6.37 4.23 -7.02
N CYS A 58 7.38 3.82 -7.79
CA CYS A 58 8.72 4.40 -7.78
C CYS A 58 9.25 4.48 -9.21
N PRO A 59 9.80 5.63 -9.65
CA PRO A 59 10.33 5.79 -11.01
C PRO A 59 11.71 5.15 -11.21
N ILE A 60 12.36 4.67 -10.15
CA ILE A 60 13.67 4.03 -10.22
C ILE A 60 13.51 2.62 -10.77
N ASP A 61 14.19 2.33 -11.88
CA ASP A 61 14.18 1.00 -12.51
C ASP A 61 14.64 -0.09 -11.55
N HIS A 62 14.08 -1.29 -11.71
CA HIS A 62 14.37 -2.48 -10.91
C HIS A 62 13.98 -2.38 -9.42
N THR A 63 13.11 -1.44 -9.06
CA THR A 63 12.47 -1.39 -7.75
C THR A 63 11.51 -2.57 -7.56
N MET A 64 11.59 -3.21 -6.40
CA MET A 64 10.72 -4.31 -5.99
C MET A 64 10.09 -3.97 -4.64
N PHE A 65 8.80 -4.25 -4.51
CA PHE A 65 8.06 -4.10 -3.25
C PHE A 65 7.72 -5.48 -2.70
N SER A 66 7.89 -5.67 -1.39
CA SER A 66 7.51 -6.92 -0.72
C SER A 66 6.00 -7.20 -0.77
N ASP A 67 5.19 -6.15 -0.91
CA ASP A 67 3.74 -6.22 -1.08
C ASP A 67 3.25 -4.98 -1.85
N ASN A 68 2.25 -5.12 -2.72
CA ASN A 68 1.69 -4.02 -3.52
C ASN A 68 0.26 -4.37 -3.96
N TYR A 69 -0.58 -3.36 -4.19
CA TYR A 69 -2.00 -3.52 -4.57
C TYR A 69 -2.89 -4.22 -3.52
N PHE A 70 -2.57 -4.07 -2.24
CA PHE A 70 -3.37 -4.63 -1.13
C PHE A 70 -4.52 -3.70 -0.72
N ASN A 71 -5.44 -4.21 0.09
CA ASN A 71 -6.41 -3.38 0.80
C ASN A 71 -5.91 -3.14 2.23
N LEU A 72 -6.25 -1.99 2.82
CA LEU A 72 -5.88 -1.67 4.19
C LEU A 72 -7.13 -1.26 4.98
N LEU A 73 -7.34 -1.90 6.13
CA LEU A 73 -8.44 -1.55 7.03
C LEU A 73 -8.04 -0.39 7.96
N PRO A 74 -9.01 0.38 8.48
CA PRO A 74 -8.75 1.37 9.53
C PRO A 74 -8.13 0.71 10.77
N GLY A 75 -7.11 1.36 11.34
CA GLY A 75 -6.40 0.84 12.52
C GLY A 75 -5.37 -0.26 12.22
N GLU A 76 -5.22 -0.67 10.95
CA GLU A 76 -4.14 -1.56 10.54
C GLU A 76 -2.93 -0.78 10.04
N ARG A 77 -1.74 -1.27 10.43
CA ARG A 77 -0.46 -0.80 9.93
C ARG A 77 0.16 -1.87 9.04
N ARG A 78 0.47 -1.51 7.80
CA ARG A 78 1.22 -2.38 6.86
C ARG A 78 2.59 -1.76 6.61
N THR A 79 3.63 -2.58 6.71
CA THR A 79 4.99 -2.19 6.36
C THR A 79 5.43 -2.94 5.11
N VAL A 80 5.83 -2.19 4.09
CA VAL A 80 6.33 -2.72 2.82
C VAL A 80 7.81 -2.42 2.73
N LEU A 81 8.62 -3.42 2.38
CA LEU A 81 10.03 -3.23 2.07
C LEU A 81 10.18 -2.95 0.57
N ALA A 82 10.72 -1.78 0.24
CA ALA A 82 11.17 -1.44 -1.10
C ALA A 82 12.67 -1.77 -1.22
N THR A 83 13.03 -2.56 -2.23
CA THR A 83 14.41 -2.94 -2.55
C THR A 83 14.71 -2.64 -4.02
N ASN A 84 15.99 -2.52 -4.37
CA ASN A 84 16.40 -2.37 -5.76
C ASN A 84 17.34 -3.49 -6.18
N ARG A 85 17.01 -4.23 -7.23
CA ARG A 85 17.82 -5.38 -7.68
C ARG A 85 19.22 -4.98 -8.17
N LYS A 86 19.43 -3.72 -8.55
CA LYS A 86 20.73 -3.17 -8.97
C LYS A 86 21.44 -2.38 -7.85
N GLY A 87 20.87 -2.34 -6.65
CA GLY A 87 21.48 -1.65 -5.50
C GLY A 87 21.34 -0.13 -5.51
N ALA A 88 20.44 0.43 -6.32
CA ALA A 88 20.12 1.85 -6.23
C ALA A 88 19.49 2.17 -4.86
N ALA A 89 19.91 3.28 -4.26
CA ALA A 89 19.33 3.80 -3.03
C ALA A 89 18.01 4.54 -3.30
N PHE A 90 17.21 4.72 -2.26
CA PHE A 90 15.95 5.45 -2.30
C PHE A 90 16.04 6.70 -1.42
N ALA A 91 15.51 7.82 -1.89
CA ALA A 91 15.11 8.93 -1.04
C ALA A 91 13.61 8.79 -0.69
N PRO A 92 13.14 9.33 0.47
CA PRO A 92 11.73 9.28 0.85
C PRO A 92 10.74 9.86 -0.18
N GLY A 93 11.21 10.72 -1.09
CA GLY A 93 10.39 11.28 -2.18
C GLY A 93 10.30 10.41 -3.43
N ASP A 94 11.10 9.35 -3.55
CA ASP A 94 11.13 8.50 -4.73
C ASP A 94 9.98 7.48 -4.75
N ILE A 95 9.43 7.18 -3.58
CA ILE A 95 8.31 6.24 -3.44
C ILE A 95 7.06 7.03 -3.12
N SER A 96 6.08 6.93 -4.01
CA SER A 96 4.75 7.49 -3.80
C SER A 96 3.77 6.38 -3.39
N VAL A 97 2.86 6.71 -2.49
CA VAL A 97 1.82 5.79 -2.02
C VAL A 97 0.46 6.40 -2.33
N GLY A 98 -0.42 5.60 -2.93
CA GLY A 98 -1.80 5.99 -3.23
C GLY A 98 -2.77 4.85 -3.02
N ALA A 99 -4.06 5.15 -3.11
CA ALA A 99 -5.14 4.16 -3.11
C ALA A 99 -6.23 4.60 -4.09
N LEU A 100 -7.07 3.67 -4.53
CA LEU A 100 -8.16 3.93 -5.48
C LEU A 100 -9.10 5.04 -5.01
N ASN A 101 -9.40 5.06 -3.71
CA ASN A 101 -10.27 6.01 -3.04
C ASN A 101 -9.51 7.09 -2.25
N ALA A 102 -8.19 7.21 -2.43
CA ALA A 102 -7.47 8.37 -1.91
C ALA A 102 -7.75 9.60 -2.81
N PRO A 103 -7.70 10.83 -2.25
CA PRO A 103 -7.73 12.05 -3.04
C PRO A 103 -6.67 11.97 -4.15
N LYS A 104 -7.08 12.22 -5.39
CA LYS A 104 -6.12 12.34 -6.49
C LYS A 104 -5.38 13.66 -6.31
N ASN A 105 -4.07 13.61 -6.10
CA ASN A 105 -3.23 14.77 -6.27
C ASN A 105 -3.25 15.13 -7.76
N ARG A 106 -4.13 16.07 -8.15
CA ARG A 106 -4.08 16.70 -9.47
C ARG A 106 -2.89 17.66 -9.45
N THR A 107 -1.74 17.21 -9.95
CA THR A 107 -0.71 18.10 -10.49
C THR A 107 -1.19 18.73 -11.80
#